data_AF-A0A975CUV8-F1
#
_entry.id   AF-A0A975CUV8-F1
#
_cell.length_a   1.000
_cell.length_b   1.000
_cell.length_c   1.000
_cell.angle_alpha   90.00
_cell.angle_beta   90.00
_cell.angle_gamma   90.00
#
_symmetry.space_group_name_H-M   'P 1'
#
loop_
_entity.id
_entity.type
_entity.pdbx_description
1 polymer ?
#
loop_
_entity_poly.entity_id
_entity_poly.type
_entity_poly.pdbx_seq_one_letter_code
_entity_poly.pdbx_strand_id
1 'polypeptide(L)'
;MKRASVLVFTFMLLFSSTAFAAKKGKATPTPAPPQVPEEVLSELPQTIIDLLDLARSELEEVSGKELKKKNKYTKWRNNYEYGWCGGFVTWCMLELGIPQQEKNKTEKKEVSGLVHVKEAGVGKLYDGYLRMNRVTSVPQKGFIAVFGNANKKYVKAGATPYYHVGLVYDLQLLENGKYRMTTIEGNVSLNFTDAEGKRTKSPHTVRMYTRDFDPNAENPKANISLVPEEDRDREESLTFSWDYTYSNPSMYVTCFLMPWVPGDPTLDLRPVQTPVPTPAPEADPV
;
A
#
# COMPACT_ATOMS: atom_id res chain seq x y z
N MET A 1 78.51 52.31 -31.79
CA MET A 1 78.39 51.84 -30.40
C MET A 1 78.09 50.34 -30.42
N LYS A 2 78.83 49.52 -29.68
CA LYS A 2 78.68 48.06 -29.55
C LYS A 2 78.27 47.72 -28.10
N ARG A 3 77.64 46.54 -27.91
CA ARG A 3 77.18 45.87 -26.65
C ARG A 3 75.72 46.20 -26.28
N ALA A 4 74.89 45.33 -25.71
CA ALA A 4 74.94 43.90 -25.37
C ALA A 4 73.51 43.46 -24.94
N SER A 5 73.25 42.15 -24.94
CA SER A 5 72.07 41.45 -24.44
C SER A 5 71.77 41.71 -22.96
N VAL A 6 70.49 41.63 -22.54
CA VAL A 6 70.08 41.28 -21.16
C VAL A 6 68.80 40.42 -21.18
N LEU A 7 68.93 39.29 -20.50
CA LEU A 7 67.98 38.22 -20.10
C LEU A 7 67.13 38.69 -18.87
N VAL A 8 66.26 37.81 -18.32
CA VAL A 8 65.72 37.74 -16.91
C VAL A 8 64.21 38.07 -16.79
N PHE A 9 63.33 37.37 -16.04
CA PHE A 9 63.29 36.09 -15.30
C PHE A 9 61.79 35.73 -15.04
N THR A 10 61.48 34.43 -15.07
CA THR A 10 60.66 33.61 -14.15
C THR A 10 59.62 34.24 -13.20
N PHE A 11 58.39 33.71 -13.19
CA PHE A 11 57.80 33.22 -11.93
C PHE A 11 56.94 31.96 -12.12
N MET A 12 57.22 31.00 -11.26
CA MET A 12 56.75 29.63 -11.16
C MET A 12 55.54 29.59 -10.21
N LEU A 13 54.50 28.81 -10.50
CA LEU A 13 53.58 28.30 -9.47
C LEU A 13 52.91 27.00 -9.97
N LEU A 14 53.52 25.90 -9.56
CA LEU A 14 52.96 24.55 -9.57
C LEU A 14 51.92 24.46 -8.43
N PHE A 15 50.66 24.17 -8.78
CA PHE A 15 49.76 23.48 -7.87
C PHE A 15 49.42 22.12 -8.46
N SER A 16 50.09 21.11 -7.91
CA SER A 16 49.78 19.70 -8.06
C SER A 16 48.47 19.38 -7.34
N SER A 17 47.35 19.36 -8.07
CA SER A 17 46.13 18.71 -7.59
C SER A 17 46.24 17.22 -7.87
N THR A 18 46.54 16.45 -6.82
CA THR A 18 46.39 15.00 -6.79
C THR A 18 44.94 14.64 -7.08
N ALA A 19 44.69 14.06 -8.26
CA ALA A 19 43.41 13.46 -8.57
C ALA A 19 43.23 12.22 -7.67
N PHE A 20 42.43 12.36 -6.61
CA PHE A 20 41.86 11.21 -5.90
C PHE A 20 40.92 10.49 -6.87
N ALA A 21 41.42 9.42 -7.50
CA ALA A 21 40.59 8.46 -8.20
C ALA A 21 39.72 7.75 -7.16
N ALA A 22 38.49 8.22 -6.97
CA ALA A 22 37.48 7.50 -6.23
C ALA A 22 37.23 6.16 -6.96
N LYS A 23 37.60 5.04 -6.33
CA LYS A 23 37.17 3.69 -6.75
C LYS A 23 35.65 3.71 -6.84
N LYS A 24 35.10 3.78 -8.06
CA LYS A 24 33.70 3.43 -8.32
C LYS A 24 33.52 1.99 -7.84
N GLY A 25 32.91 1.82 -6.66
CA GLY A 25 32.45 0.52 -6.22
C GLY A 25 31.59 -0.08 -7.33
N LYS A 26 31.88 -1.32 -7.73
CA LYS A 26 31.00 -2.10 -8.60
C LYS A 26 29.61 -2.05 -7.96
N ALA A 27 28.64 -1.43 -8.63
CA ALA A 27 27.25 -1.51 -8.21
C ALA A 27 26.89 -2.99 -8.19
N THR A 28 26.63 -3.53 -6.99
CA THR A 28 26.07 -4.88 -6.85
C THR A 28 24.76 -4.90 -7.65
N PRO A 29 24.56 -5.88 -8.55
CA PRO A 29 23.29 -5.98 -9.26
C PRO A 29 22.16 -6.08 -8.25
N THR A 30 21.14 -5.25 -8.42
CA THR A 30 19.90 -5.35 -7.64
C THR A 30 19.33 -6.76 -7.88
N PRO A 31 18.99 -7.53 -6.82
CA PRO A 31 18.32 -8.82 -6.98
C PRO A 31 17.07 -8.68 -7.84
N ALA A 32 16.75 -9.72 -8.63
CA ALA A 32 15.48 -9.75 -9.35
C ALA A 32 14.31 -9.70 -8.33
N PRO A 33 13.18 -9.06 -8.66
CA PRO A 33 12.00 -9.09 -7.78
C PRO A 33 11.56 -10.52 -7.47
N PRO A 34 11.07 -10.80 -6.25
CA PRO A 34 10.47 -12.10 -5.93
C PRO A 34 9.36 -12.39 -6.94
N GLN A 35 9.35 -13.59 -7.50
CA GLN A 35 8.29 -14.01 -8.39
C GLN A 35 7.04 -14.28 -7.56
N VAL A 36 5.98 -13.51 -7.82
CA VAL A 36 4.68 -13.70 -7.19
C VAL A 36 3.77 -14.43 -8.18
N PRO A 37 3.15 -15.55 -7.79
CA PRO A 37 2.22 -16.26 -8.66
C PRO A 37 0.98 -15.38 -8.92
N GLU A 38 0.49 -15.40 -10.16
CA GLU A 38 -0.76 -14.73 -10.56
C GLU A 38 -2.00 -15.44 -10.01
N GLU A 39 -1.88 -16.71 -9.64
CA GLU A 39 -2.95 -17.44 -8.95
C GLU A 39 -3.17 -16.88 -7.55
N VAL A 40 -4.42 -16.83 -7.11
CA VAL A 40 -4.74 -16.48 -5.72
C VAL A 40 -4.38 -17.68 -4.82
N LEU A 41 -3.50 -17.44 -3.86
CA LEU A 41 -3.07 -18.50 -2.96
C LEU A 41 -4.15 -18.86 -1.95
N SER A 42 -4.37 -20.17 -1.80
CA SER A 42 -5.30 -20.76 -0.82
C SER A 42 -4.68 -20.92 0.58
N GLU A 43 -3.36 -20.79 0.68
CA GLU A 43 -2.62 -20.91 1.93
C GLU A 43 -1.88 -19.61 2.24
N LEU A 44 -1.98 -19.15 3.48
CA LEU A 44 -1.35 -17.92 3.97
C LEU A 44 -0.58 -18.21 5.26
N PRO A 45 0.46 -17.41 5.58
CA PRO A 45 1.07 -17.49 6.90
C PRO A 45 0.03 -17.26 8.01
N GLN A 46 0.04 -18.01 9.10
CA GLN A 46 -0.96 -17.86 10.18
C GLN A 46 -1.07 -16.41 10.66
N THR A 47 0.06 -15.71 10.86
CA THR A 47 0.06 -14.30 11.28
C THR A 47 -0.62 -13.36 10.26
N ILE A 48 -0.64 -13.73 8.98
CA ILE A 48 -1.37 -12.98 7.95
C ILE A 48 -2.87 -13.26 8.07
N ILE A 49 -3.29 -14.49 8.37
CA ILE A 49 -4.70 -14.79 8.68
C ILE A 49 -5.15 -13.95 9.89
N ASP A 50 -4.37 -13.97 10.98
CA ASP A 50 -4.65 -13.17 12.18
C ASP A 50 -4.71 -11.66 11.88
N LEU A 51 -3.90 -11.18 10.92
CA LEU A 51 -3.91 -9.79 10.46
C LEU A 51 -5.22 -9.42 9.77
N LEU A 52 -5.73 -10.31 8.92
CA LEU A 52 -7.00 -10.10 8.24
C LEU A 52 -8.17 -10.15 9.22
N ASP A 53 -8.12 -11.07 10.18
CA ASP A 53 -9.13 -11.18 11.25
C ASP A 53 -9.15 -9.95 12.15
N LEU A 54 -7.98 -9.45 12.57
CA LEU A 54 -7.88 -8.22 13.34
C LEU A 54 -8.40 -7.01 12.56
N ALA A 55 -8.04 -6.86 11.28
CA ALA A 55 -8.55 -5.77 10.46
C ALA A 55 -10.08 -5.84 10.30
N ARG A 56 -10.63 -7.05 10.21
CA ARG A 56 -12.08 -7.29 10.15
C ARG A 56 -12.78 -6.98 11.47
N SER A 57 -12.22 -7.40 12.60
CA SER A 57 -12.79 -7.08 13.92
C SER A 57 -12.80 -5.57 14.17
N GLU A 58 -11.77 -4.86 13.72
CA GLU A 58 -11.71 -3.39 13.81
C GLU A 58 -12.76 -2.69 12.96
N LEU A 59 -13.02 -3.20 11.75
CA LEU A 59 -14.11 -2.72 10.91
C LEU A 59 -15.47 -2.87 11.63
N GLU A 60 -15.68 -4.00 12.29
CA GLU A 60 -16.91 -4.32 13.03
C GLU A 60 -17.06 -3.51 14.33
N GLU A 61 -15.97 -3.33 15.09
CA GLU A 61 -15.97 -2.54 16.32
C GLU A 61 -16.28 -1.06 16.04
N VAL A 62 -15.62 -0.49 15.02
CA VAL A 62 -15.82 0.90 14.62
C VAL A 62 -17.19 1.08 13.99
N SER A 63 -17.67 0.11 13.20
CA SER A 63 -19.02 0.09 12.63
C SER A 63 -19.42 1.40 11.93
N GLY A 64 -18.47 2.02 11.21
CA GLY A 64 -18.71 3.29 10.49
C GLY A 64 -18.81 4.53 11.38
N LYS A 65 -18.63 4.41 12.70
CA LYS A 65 -18.57 5.56 13.63
C LYS A 65 -17.42 6.48 13.28
N GLU A 66 -17.60 7.77 13.57
CA GLU A 66 -16.56 8.77 13.38
C GLU A 66 -15.37 8.52 14.28
N LEU A 67 -14.19 8.50 13.67
CA LEU A 67 -12.92 8.44 14.38
C LEU A 67 -12.24 9.80 14.33
N LYS A 68 -11.87 10.29 15.51
CA LYS A 68 -11.04 11.49 15.64
C LYS A 68 -9.71 11.28 14.91
N LYS A 69 -9.11 12.36 14.38
CA LYS A 69 -7.80 12.30 13.71
C LYS A 69 -6.69 11.70 14.60
N LYS A 70 -6.77 11.95 15.91
CA LYS A 70 -5.95 11.31 16.94
C LYS A 70 -6.77 10.18 17.55
N ASN A 71 -6.37 8.95 17.26
CA ASN A 71 -7.08 7.75 17.69
C ASN A 71 -6.09 6.61 17.95
N LYS A 72 -6.59 5.42 18.31
CA LYS A 72 -5.76 4.28 18.67
C LYS A 72 -4.72 3.93 17.59
N TYR A 73 -5.09 4.04 16.32
CA TYR A 73 -4.24 3.70 15.18
C TYR A 73 -3.10 4.70 14.92
N THR A 74 -3.16 5.93 15.43
CA THR A 74 -2.11 6.94 15.24
C THR A 74 -1.23 7.12 16.48
N LYS A 75 -1.62 6.53 17.62
CA LYS A 75 -0.93 6.66 18.92
C LYS A 75 0.53 6.22 18.87
N TRP A 76 0.83 5.14 18.17
CA TRP A 76 2.20 4.58 18.04
C TRP A 76 3.18 5.53 17.33
N ARG A 77 2.66 6.50 16.56
CA ARG A 77 3.45 7.51 15.84
C ARG A 77 3.07 8.91 16.34
N ASN A 78 3.14 9.13 17.65
CA ASN A 78 2.92 10.43 18.30
C ASN A 78 1.58 11.12 17.91
N ASN A 79 0.52 10.34 17.67
CA ASN A 79 -0.79 10.84 17.25
C ASN A 79 -0.73 11.78 16.04
N TYR A 80 0.10 11.46 15.03
CA TYR A 80 0.11 12.21 13.78
C TYR A 80 -1.27 12.19 13.13
N GLU A 81 -1.72 13.37 12.67
CA GLU A 81 -3.08 13.57 12.13
C GLU A 81 -3.19 13.26 10.62
N TYR A 82 -2.09 12.85 9.98
CA TYR A 82 -2.00 12.62 8.54
C TYR A 82 -1.53 11.19 8.23
N GLY A 83 -1.93 10.65 7.07
CA GLY A 83 -1.50 9.33 6.62
C GLY A 83 -2.07 8.17 7.44
N TRP A 84 -3.19 8.37 8.14
CA TRP A 84 -3.76 7.32 8.98
C TRP A 84 -4.20 6.08 8.18
N CYS A 85 -4.39 6.14 6.85
CA CYS A 85 -4.53 4.90 6.05
C CYS A 85 -3.33 3.95 6.22
N GLY A 86 -2.10 4.46 6.12
CA GLY A 86 -0.89 3.70 6.46
C GLY A 86 -0.76 3.46 7.97
N GLY A 87 -1.23 4.40 8.80
CA GLY A 87 -1.25 4.27 10.25
C GLY A 87 -2.09 3.10 10.76
N PHE A 88 -3.27 2.87 10.16
CA PHE A 88 -4.17 1.75 10.45
C PHE A 88 -3.49 0.42 10.13
N VAL A 89 -3.00 0.26 8.90
CA VAL A 89 -2.30 -0.97 8.47
C VAL A 89 -1.07 -1.23 9.35
N THR A 90 -0.27 -0.20 9.62
CA THR A 90 0.91 -0.32 10.51
C THR A 90 0.51 -0.73 11.92
N TRP A 91 -0.58 -0.18 12.45
CA TRP A 91 -1.09 -0.52 13.77
C TRP A 91 -1.55 -1.98 13.83
N CYS A 92 -2.33 -2.47 12.86
CA CYS A 92 -2.72 -3.88 12.82
C CYS A 92 -1.50 -4.81 12.83
N MET A 93 -0.46 -4.45 12.08
CA MET A 93 0.80 -5.22 12.06
C MET A 93 1.60 -5.09 13.37
N LEU A 94 1.50 -3.96 14.09
CA LEU A 94 2.13 -3.79 15.42
C LEU A 94 1.47 -4.68 16.47
N GLU A 95 0.14 -4.73 16.50
CA GLU A 95 -0.62 -5.52 17.47
C GLU A 95 -0.31 -7.03 17.36
N LEU A 96 -0.02 -7.51 16.15
CA LEU A 96 0.36 -8.90 15.90
C LEU A 96 1.87 -9.16 16.00
N GLY A 97 2.65 -8.15 16.37
CA GLY A 97 4.09 -8.31 16.54
C GLY A 97 4.87 -8.60 15.25
N ILE A 98 4.31 -8.28 14.08
CA ILE A 98 5.04 -8.43 12.80
C ILE A 98 6.30 -7.56 12.87
N PRO A 99 7.50 -8.11 12.56
CA PRO A 99 8.74 -7.36 12.62
C PRO A 99 8.69 -6.08 11.79
N GLN A 100 8.97 -4.93 12.42
CA GLN A 100 8.94 -3.64 11.74
C GLN A 100 10.29 -2.95 11.71
N GLN A 101 10.59 -2.31 10.58
CA GLN A 101 11.78 -1.50 10.40
C GLN A 101 11.39 -0.05 10.14
N GLU A 102 12.07 0.90 10.78
CA GLU A 102 11.99 2.29 10.38
C GLU A 102 12.53 2.44 8.95
N LYS A 103 11.91 3.26 8.10
CA LYS A 103 12.32 3.41 6.69
C LYS A 103 13.82 3.69 6.54
N ASN A 104 14.39 4.53 7.39
CA ASN A 104 15.82 4.87 7.33
C ASN A 104 16.76 3.71 7.71
N LYS A 105 16.25 2.68 8.39
CA LYS A 105 16.97 1.47 8.77
C LYS A 105 16.78 0.31 7.79
N THR A 106 15.86 0.42 6.83
CA THR A 106 15.68 -0.61 5.80
C THR A 106 16.93 -0.75 4.94
N GLU A 107 17.43 -1.97 4.77
CA GLU A 107 18.58 -2.23 3.90
C GLU A 107 18.12 -2.42 2.44
N LYS A 108 19.01 -2.11 1.48
CA LYS A 108 18.75 -2.36 0.05
C LYS A 108 19.05 -3.81 -0.29
N LYS A 109 18.27 -4.73 0.25
CA LYS A 109 18.42 -6.17 0.06
C LYS A 109 17.08 -6.86 0.22
N GLU A 110 16.98 -8.05 -0.35
CA GLU A 110 15.85 -8.93 -0.08
C GLU A 110 15.83 -9.33 1.40
N VAL A 111 14.63 -9.32 1.97
CA VAL A 111 14.35 -9.71 3.34
C VAL A 111 13.48 -10.97 3.27
N SER A 112 13.73 -11.97 4.10
CA SER A 112 12.88 -13.15 4.27
C SER A 112 11.89 -12.96 5.43
N GLY A 113 10.87 -13.81 5.48
CA GLY A 113 9.84 -13.82 6.51
C GLY A 113 8.85 -12.65 6.40
N LEU A 114 8.20 -12.38 7.53
CA LEU A 114 7.27 -11.26 7.70
C LEU A 114 8.03 -9.96 7.96
N VAL A 115 7.64 -8.88 7.29
CA VAL A 115 8.23 -7.56 7.49
C VAL A 115 7.23 -6.44 7.24
N HIS A 116 7.37 -5.36 8.00
CA HIS A 116 6.68 -4.11 7.72
C HIS A 116 7.61 -2.89 7.86
N VAL A 117 7.25 -1.80 7.19
CA VAL A 117 7.91 -0.51 7.33
C VAL A 117 7.10 0.32 8.32
N LYS A 118 7.71 0.73 9.43
CA LYS A 118 7.04 1.46 10.52
C LYS A 118 6.77 2.93 10.15
N GLU A 119 5.90 3.17 9.18
CA GLU A 119 5.59 4.50 8.64
C GLU A 119 4.10 4.66 8.31
N ALA A 120 3.52 5.82 8.61
CA ALA A 120 2.14 6.13 8.22
C ALA A 120 2.03 6.73 6.80
N GLY A 121 3.09 7.39 6.33
CA GLY A 121 3.08 8.06 5.03
C GLY A 121 3.21 7.05 3.88
N VAL A 122 2.24 7.02 2.96
CA VAL A 122 2.19 6.05 1.84
C VAL A 122 3.48 6.04 1.00
N GLY A 123 4.01 7.20 0.64
CA GLY A 123 5.28 7.25 -0.11
C GLY A 123 6.48 6.72 0.69
N LYS A 124 6.47 6.86 2.02
CA LYS A 124 7.53 6.29 2.87
C LYS A 124 7.39 4.78 3.04
N LEU A 125 6.16 4.27 3.14
CA LEU A 125 5.87 2.84 3.08
C LEU A 125 6.41 2.26 1.79
N TYR A 126 5.99 2.81 0.64
CA TYR A 126 6.47 2.39 -0.67
C TYR A 126 8.00 2.37 -0.75
N ASP A 127 8.67 3.47 -0.39
CA ASP A 127 10.13 3.57 -0.46
C ASP A 127 10.83 2.52 0.41
N GLY A 128 10.29 2.20 1.59
CA GLY A 128 10.86 1.18 2.46
C GLY A 128 10.69 -0.23 1.89
N TYR A 129 9.51 -0.56 1.39
CA TYR A 129 9.25 -1.84 0.73
C TYR A 129 10.06 -2.02 -0.55
N LEU A 130 10.23 -0.95 -1.33
CA LEU A 130 11.06 -0.95 -2.53
C LEU A 130 12.52 -1.27 -2.20
N ARG A 131 13.07 -0.71 -1.11
CA ARG A 131 14.44 -1.03 -0.66
C ARG A 131 14.58 -2.51 -0.29
N MET A 132 13.54 -3.11 0.26
CA MET A 132 13.52 -4.51 0.66
C MET A 132 13.20 -5.49 -0.48
N ASN A 133 13.04 -5.01 -1.72
CA ASN A 133 12.57 -5.80 -2.87
C ASN A 133 11.18 -6.44 -2.62
N ARG A 134 10.29 -5.73 -1.90
CA ARG A 134 8.97 -6.20 -1.47
C ARG A 134 7.81 -5.43 -2.13
N VAL A 135 7.94 -5.11 -3.42
CA VAL A 135 6.91 -4.45 -4.23
C VAL A 135 6.59 -5.31 -5.45
N THR A 136 5.32 -5.44 -5.79
CA THR A 136 4.83 -6.23 -6.94
C THR A 136 3.62 -5.57 -7.61
N SER A 137 3.28 -6.01 -8.81
CA SER A 137 2.02 -5.70 -9.51
C SER A 137 0.93 -6.75 -9.29
N VAL A 138 1.28 -7.91 -8.70
CA VAL A 138 0.36 -9.03 -8.50
C VAL A 138 -0.24 -8.97 -7.09
N PRO A 139 -1.58 -8.90 -6.94
CA PRO A 139 -2.22 -8.87 -5.63
C PRO A 139 -2.17 -10.23 -4.94
N GLN A 140 -2.09 -10.22 -3.61
CA GLN A 140 -2.34 -11.39 -2.76
C GLN A 140 -3.03 -10.95 -1.46
N LYS A 141 -3.72 -11.87 -0.80
CA LYS A 141 -4.32 -11.61 0.53
C LYS A 141 -3.24 -11.21 1.54
N GLY A 142 -3.53 -10.22 2.38
CA GLY A 142 -2.59 -9.64 3.33
C GLY A 142 -1.54 -8.70 2.72
N PHE A 143 -1.52 -8.50 1.40
CA PHE A 143 -0.72 -7.43 0.79
C PHE A 143 -1.36 -6.07 1.03
N ILE A 144 -0.56 -5.01 0.84
CA ILE A 144 -1.04 -3.64 0.96
C ILE A 144 -1.17 -3.06 -0.44
N ALA A 145 -2.40 -2.83 -0.90
CA ALA A 145 -2.66 -2.11 -2.14
C ALA A 145 -2.27 -0.64 -1.97
N VAL A 146 -1.45 -0.12 -2.87
CA VAL A 146 -1.09 1.30 -2.92
C VAL A 146 -1.88 1.97 -4.02
N PHE A 147 -2.64 3.00 -3.68
CA PHE A 147 -3.46 3.72 -4.64
C PHE A 147 -2.83 5.05 -5.03
N GLY A 148 -2.85 5.33 -6.33
CA GLY A 148 -2.60 6.65 -6.89
C GLY A 148 -3.89 7.43 -7.12
N ASN A 149 -3.75 8.70 -7.51
CA ASN A 149 -4.89 9.53 -7.89
C ASN A 149 -4.56 10.42 -9.09
N ALA A 150 -5.24 10.18 -10.20
CA ALA A 150 -5.03 10.86 -11.48
C ALA A 150 -5.63 12.28 -11.53
N ASN A 151 -6.41 12.69 -10.53
CA ASN A 151 -6.97 14.04 -10.48
C ASN A 151 -5.85 15.07 -10.39
N LYS A 152 -5.87 16.06 -11.29
CA LYS A 152 -4.86 17.12 -11.44
C LYS A 152 -4.52 17.82 -10.11
N LYS A 153 -5.49 17.98 -9.20
CA LYS A 153 -5.27 18.58 -7.89
C LYS A 153 -4.25 17.79 -7.06
N TYR A 154 -4.41 16.48 -6.99
CA TYR A 154 -3.52 15.60 -6.20
C TYR A 154 -2.18 15.38 -6.90
N VAL A 155 -2.17 15.36 -8.24
CA VAL A 155 -0.94 15.38 -9.04
C VAL A 155 -0.09 16.60 -8.71
N LYS A 156 -0.67 17.80 -8.79
CA LYS A 156 0.05 19.06 -8.49
C LYS A 156 0.54 19.15 -7.04
N ALA A 157 -0.20 18.54 -6.10
CA ALA A 157 0.19 18.47 -4.70
C ALA A 157 1.28 17.42 -4.41
N GLY A 158 1.75 16.66 -5.40
CA GLY A 158 2.74 15.60 -5.23
C GLY A 158 2.24 14.39 -4.45
N ALA A 159 0.92 14.24 -4.29
CA ALA A 159 0.31 13.17 -3.50
C ALA A 159 0.14 11.85 -4.28
N THR A 160 0.32 11.86 -5.59
CA THR A 160 0.30 10.68 -6.46
C THR A 160 1.73 10.39 -6.92
N PRO A 161 2.14 9.13 -7.13
CA PRO A 161 1.35 7.88 -7.19
C PRO A 161 1.01 7.23 -5.83
N TYR A 162 1.24 7.92 -4.71
CA TYR A 162 1.18 7.38 -3.35
C TYR A 162 0.11 8.09 -2.49
N TYR A 163 -1.15 7.98 -2.91
CA TYR A 163 -2.26 8.74 -2.34
C TYR A 163 -2.91 8.04 -1.13
N HIS A 164 -3.16 6.73 -1.25
CA HIS A 164 -3.85 5.95 -0.23
C HIS A 164 -3.32 4.51 -0.16
N VAL A 165 -3.64 3.79 0.92
CA VAL A 165 -3.37 2.35 1.02
C VAL A 165 -4.54 1.60 1.62
N GLY A 166 -4.72 0.36 1.20
CA GLY A 166 -5.69 -0.58 1.77
C GLY A 166 -5.07 -1.95 1.98
N LEU A 167 -5.48 -2.65 3.04
CA LEU A 167 -5.09 -4.03 3.27
C LEU A 167 -5.97 -4.95 2.41
N VAL A 168 -5.37 -5.75 1.54
CA VAL A 168 -6.09 -6.73 0.70
C VAL A 168 -6.62 -7.84 1.61
N TYR A 169 -7.93 -7.81 1.87
CA TYR A 169 -8.62 -8.74 2.74
C TYR A 169 -9.02 -10.01 2.01
N ASP A 170 -9.61 -9.85 0.82
CA ASP A 170 -10.03 -10.97 -0.01
C ASP A 170 -9.71 -10.71 -1.48
N LEU A 171 -9.58 -11.80 -2.24
CA LEU A 171 -9.14 -11.78 -3.62
C LEU A 171 -9.71 -12.97 -4.38
N GLN A 172 -10.25 -12.73 -5.56
CA GLN A 172 -10.70 -13.74 -6.50
C GLN A 172 -10.13 -13.42 -7.88
N LEU A 173 -9.49 -14.40 -8.51
CA LEU A 173 -9.12 -14.31 -9.93
C LEU A 173 -10.37 -14.57 -10.78
N LEU A 174 -10.68 -13.63 -11.67
CA LEU A 174 -11.80 -13.72 -12.61
C LEU A 174 -11.33 -14.37 -13.92
N GLU A 175 -12.26 -14.98 -14.66
CA GLU A 175 -11.95 -15.67 -15.93
C GLU A 175 -11.30 -14.76 -16.98
N ASN A 176 -11.57 -13.45 -16.91
CA ASN A 176 -10.99 -12.44 -17.80
C ASN A 176 -9.59 -11.96 -17.36
N GLY A 177 -8.96 -12.60 -16.37
CA GLY A 177 -7.63 -12.24 -15.86
C GLY A 177 -7.60 -11.03 -14.93
N LYS A 178 -8.75 -10.45 -14.59
CA LYS A 178 -8.88 -9.43 -13.56
C LYS A 178 -8.98 -10.05 -12.17
N TYR A 179 -8.79 -9.24 -11.15
CA TYR A 179 -9.00 -9.66 -9.76
C TYR A 179 -10.17 -8.92 -9.15
N ARG A 180 -11.15 -9.64 -8.61
CA ARG A 180 -12.10 -9.05 -7.66
C ARG A 180 -11.42 -8.95 -6.31
N MET A 181 -11.13 -7.73 -5.90
CA MET A 181 -10.31 -7.42 -4.74
C MET A 181 -11.14 -6.70 -3.67
N THR A 182 -11.16 -7.27 -2.48
CA THR A 182 -11.75 -6.66 -1.28
C THR A 182 -10.63 -6.09 -0.41
N THR A 183 -10.70 -4.81 -0.04
CA THR A 183 -9.76 -4.18 0.88
C THR A 183 -10.44 -3.68 2.14
N ILE A 184 -9.70 -3.65 3.26
CA ILE A 184 -10.07 -2.91 4.47
C ILE A 184 -9.13 -1.69 4.57
N GLU A 185 -9.73 -0.51 4.72
CA GLU A 185 -9.03 0.77 4.62
C GLU A 185 -9.36 1.67 5.80
N GLY A 186 -8.32 2.28 6.39
CA GLY A 186 -8.46 3.27 7.45
C GLY A 186 -8.48 4.70 6.91
N ASN A 187 -9.00 5.64 7.72
CA ASN A 187 -9.06 7.07 7.41
C ASN A 187 -9.83 7.43 6.14
N VAL A 188 -10.83 6.62 5.80
CA VAL A 188 -11.64 6.82 4.61
C VAL A 188 -12.93 7.55 4.94
N SER A 189 -13.32 8.43 4.03
CA SER A 189 -14.53 9.24 4.12
C SER A 189 -15.16 9.29 2.74
N LEU A 190 -16.44 8.99 2.64
CA LEU A 190 -17.16 8.97 1.38
C LEU A 190 -17.92 10.27 1.19
N ASN A 191 -18.07 10.70 -0.06
CA ASN A 191 -19.10 11.68 -0.38
C ASN A 191 -20.37 10.88 -0.69
N PHE A 192 -21.48 11.22 -0.06
CA PHE A 192 -22.79 10.66 -0.35
C PHE A 192 -23.81 11.79 -0.49
N THR A 193 -24.95 11.49 -1.09
CA THR A 193 -26.08 12.42 -1.11
C THR A 193 -27.04 11.94 -0.05
N ASP A 194 -27.36 12.79 0.93
CA ASP A 194 -28.34 12.46 1.97
C ASP A 194 -29.77 12.39 1.41
N ALA A 195 -30.72 11.98 2.25
CA ALA A 195 -32.12 11.81 1.86
C ALA A 195 -32.77 13.12 1.35
N GLU A 196 -32.19 14.26 1.74
CA GLU A 196 -32.60 15.61 1.34
C GLU A 196 -31.94 16.07 0.03
N GLY A 197 -31.16 15.20 -0.63
CA GLY A 197 -30.52 15.52 -1.91
C GLY A 197 -29.23 16.34 -1.77
N LYS A 198 -28.69 16.52 -0.56
CA LYS A 198 -27.49 17.32 -0.30
C LYS A 198 -26.24 16.43 -0.31
N ARG A 199 -25.21 16.88 -1.02
CA ARG A 199 -23.87 16.26 -0.96
C ARG A 199 -23.29 16.46 0.43
N THR A 200 -23.16 15.37 1.16
CA THR A 200 -22.62 15.29 2.51
C THR A 200 -21.41 14.35 2.51
N LYS A 201 -20.53 14.51 3.50
CA LYS A 201 -19.32 13.70 3.65
C LYS A 201 -19.49 12.78 4.85
N SER A 202 -19.27 11.49 4.67
CA SER A 202 -19.22 10.55 5.79
C SER A 202 -18.07 10.93 6.71
N PRO A 203 -18.17 10.61 8.01
CA PRO A 203 -17.03 10.75 8.89
C PRO A 203 -15.86 9.87 8.43
N HIS A 204 -14.64 10.27 8.85
CA HIS A 204 -13.46 9.44 8.66
C HIS A 204 -13.55 8.22 9.57
N THR A 205 -13.40 7.03 8.98
CA THR A 205 -13.61 5.76 9.69
C THR A 205 -12.81 4.62 9.02
N VAL A 206 -13.03 3.38 9.45
CA VAL A 206 -12.54 2.17 8.78
C VAL A 206 -13.67 1.65 7.88
N ARG A 207 -13.37 1.32 6.62
CA ARG A 207 -14.35 0.76 5.67
C ARG A 207 -13.75 -0.37 4.85
N MET A 208 -14.64 -1.18 4.31
CA MET A 208 -14.34 -2.24 3.36
C MET A 208 -14.83 -1.85 1.97
N TYR A 209 -14.03 -2.16 0.95
CA TYR A 209 -14.37 -1.91 -0.45
C TYR A 209 -14.10 -3.14 -1.30
N THR A 210 -15.02 -3.49 -2.18
CA THR A 210 -14.79 -4.51 -3.21
C THR A 210 -14.82 -3.89 -4.59
N ARG A 211 -13.82 -4.21 -5.42
CA ARG A 211 -13.65 -3.67 -6.77
C ARG A 211 -12.97 -4.69 -7.68
N ASP A 212 -13.16 -4.54 -8.99
CA ASP A 212 -12.38 -5.31 -9.96
C ASP A 212 -11.10 -4.53 -10.32
N PHE A 213 -9.95 -5.19 -10.22
CA PHE A 213 -8.63 -4.68 -10.55
C PHE A 213 -8.10 -5.38 -11.80
N ASP A 214 -7.69 -4.60 -12.79
CA ASP A 214 -7.16 -5.07 -14.06
C ASP A 214 -5.65 -4.79 -14.15
N PRO A 215 -4.78 -5.79 -13.92
CA PRO A 215 -3.32 -5.58 -14.01
C PRO A 215 -2.86 -5.22 -15.43
N ASN A 216 -3.68 -5.50 -16.45
CA ASN A 216 -3.36 -5.36 -17.87
C ASN A 216 -4.14 -4.21 -18.53
N ALA A 217 -4.76 -3.33 -17.75
CA ALA A 217 -5.52 -2.21 -18.26
C ALA A 217 -4.68 -1.36 -19.24
N GLU A 218 -5.24 -1.07 -20.43
CA GLU A 218 -4.58 -0.24 -21.45
C GLU A 218 -4.12 1.12 -20.90
N ASN A 219 -4.92 1.69 -19.99
CA ASN A 219 -4.55 2.85 -19.20
C ASN A 219 -4.28 2.42 -17.74
N PRO A 220 -3.01 2.36 -17.30
CA PRO A 220 -2.65 2.00 -15.93
C PRO A 220 -3.23 2.91 -14.85
N LYS A 221 -3.71 4.11 -15.20
CA LYS A 221 -4.40 5.04 -14.29
C LYS A 221 -5.91 4.87 -14.24
N ALA A 222 -6.43 3.83 -14.88
CA ALA A 222 -7.84 3.44 -14.92
C ALA A 222 -7.96 1.90 -14.79
N ASN A 223 -7.17 1.32 -13.89
CA ASN A 223 -7.05 -0.13 -13.70
C ASN A 223 -7.95 -0.69 -12.58
N ILE A 224 -8.92 0.09 -12.12
CA ILE A 224 -9.95 -0.37 -11.18
C ILE A 224 -11.34 0.01 -11.73
N SER A 225 -12.30 -0.89 -11.56
CA SER A 225 -13.69 -0.70 -11.97
C SER A 225 -14.66 -1.19 -10.90
N LEU A 226 -15.91 -0.73 -10.99
CA LEU A 226 -17.00 -1.28 -10.19
C LEU A 226 -17.20 -2.76 -10.51
N VAL A 227 -17.62 -3.50 -9.49
CA VAL A 227 -18.15 -4.85 -9.65
C VAL A 227 -19.49 -4.77 -10.41
N PRO A 228 -19.73 -5.60 -11.43
CA PRO A 228 -21.03 -5.70 -12.11
C PRO A 228 -22.18 -5.88 -11.12
N GLU A 229 -23.36 -5.31 -11.39
CA GLU A 229 -24.45 -5.29 -10.41
C GLU A 229 -24.96 -6.70 -10.07
N GLU A 230 -24.99 -7.58 -11.07
CA GLU A 230 -25.36 -8.99 -10.98
C GLU A 230 -24.43 -9.82 -10.07
N ASP A 231 -23.22 -9.32 -9.84
CA ASP A 231 -22.16 -9.97 -9.07
C ASP A 231 -22.07 -9.45 -7.62
N ARG A 232 -22.88 -8.46 -7.24
CA ARG A 232 -22.87 -7.84 -5.92
C ARG A 232 -23.66 -8.69 -4.94
N ASP A 233 -22.99 -9.19 -3.91
CA ASP A 233 -23.52 -10.17 -2.95
C ASP A 233 -24.11 -9.57 -1.67
N ARG A 234 -24.04 -8.24 -1.50
CA ARG A 234 -24.51 -7.54 -0.29
C ARG A 234 -24.84 -6.08 -0.59
N GLU A 235 -25.67 -5.50 0.27
CA GLU A 235 -25.99 -4.07 0.19
C GLU A 235 -24.84 -3.19 0.69
N GLU A 236 -24.77 -1.97 0.19
CA GLU A 236 -23.86 -0.95 0.73
C GLU A 236 -24.28 -0.53 2.14
N SER A 237 -23.31 -0.15 2.95
CA SER A 237 -23.53 0.23 4.33
C SER A 237 -22.52 1.28 4.81
N LEU A 238 -22.61 1.66 6.09
CA LEU A 238 -21.60 2.54 6.69
C LEU A 238 -20.22 1.88 6.83
N THR A 239 -20.12 0.56 6.71
CA THR A 239 -18.85 -0.19 6.80
C THR A 239 -18.40 -0.77 5.47
N PHE A 240 -19.29 -0.90 4.49
CA PHE A 240 -19.01 -1.57 3.22
C PHE A 240 -19.51 -0.77 2.03
N SER A 241 -18.74 -0.74 0.93
CA SER A 241 -19.16 -0.14 -0.33
C SER A 241 -18.56 -0.86 -1.54
N TRP A 242 -19.35 -0.98 -2.61
CA TRP A 242 -18.89 -1.47 -3.91
C TRP A 242 -18.17 -0.38 -4.72
N ASP A 243 -18.28 0.86 -4.25
CA ASP A 243 -18.00 2.05 -5.03
C ASP A 243 -17.16 3.06 -4.24
N TYR A 244 -15.85 3.10 -4.55
CA TYR A 244 -15.01 4.22 -4.13
C TYR A 244 -15.27 5.49 -4.99
N THR A 245 -15.70 5.28 -6.22
CA THR A 245 -15.93 6.26 -7.30
C THR A 245 -17.01 7.32 -7.03
N TYR A 246 -17.98 7.13 -6.14
CA TYR A 246 -18.86 8.22 -5.69
C TYR A 246 -18.08 9.32 -4.94
N SER A 247 -16.89 9.00 -4.42
CA SER A 247 -16.00 9.96 -3.78
C SER A 247 -14.79 10.38 -4.64
N ASN A 248 -14.26 9.52 -5.52
CA ASN A 248 -13.03 9.84 -6.28
C ASN A 248 -12.82 8.99 -7.57
N PRO A 249 -13.39 9.36 -8.72
CA PRO A 249 -13.34 8.59 -9.98
C PRO A 249 -11.95 8.56 -10.65
N SER A 250 -10.90 9.00 -9.96
CA SER A 250 -9.54 9.13 -10.49
C SER A 250 -8.54 8.22 -9.78
N MET A 251 -8.98 7.33 -8.90
CA MET A 251 -8.08 6.40 -8.21
C MET A 251 -7.75 5.17 -9.07
N TYR A 252 -6.56 4.63 -8.85
CA TYR A 252 -6.02 3.47 -9.52
C TYR A 252 -5.03 2.77 -8.59
N VAL A 253 -4.79 1.47 -8.78
CA VAL A 253 -3.75 0.74 -8.06
C VAL A 253 -2.41 1.03 -8.71
N THR A 254 -1.45 1.51 -7.93
CA THR A 254 -0.06 1.74 -8.36
C THR A 254 0.75 0.45 -8.27
N CYS A 255 0.64 -0.26 -7.14
CA CYS A 255 1.37 -1.49 -6.84
C CYS A 255 0.83 -2.14 -5.55
N PHE A 256 1.41 -3.28 -5.18
CA PHE A 256 1.18 -3.96 -3.92
C PHE A 256 2.49 -4.06 -3.13
N LEU A 257 2.41 -3.78 -1.83
CA LEU A 257 3.51 -4.00 -0.88
C LEU A 257 3.35 -5.41 -0.29
N MET A 258 4.47 -6.13 -0.13
CA MET A 258 4.50 -7.54 0.24
C MET A 258 5.02 -7.76 1.68
N PRO A 259 4.16 -7.67 2.72
CA PRO A 259 4.56 -7.99 4.09
C PRO A 259 5.10 -9.41 4.25
N TRP A 260 4.68 -10.31 3.37
CA TRP A 260 5.13 -11.69 3.26
C TRP A 260 5.41 -12.00 1.78
N VAL A 261 6.21 -13.03 1.50
CA VAL A 261 6.51 -13.45 0.12
C VAL A 261 5.94 -14.85 -0.10
N PRO A 262 5.10 -15.04 -1.13
CA PRO A 262 4.70 -16.36 -1.61
C PRO A 262 5.86 -17.33 -1.78
N GLY A 263 5.72 -18.53 -1.22
CA GLY A 263 6.75 -19.57 -1.31
C GLY A 263 7.96 -19.37 -0.39
N ASP A 264 7.94 -18.39 0.51
CA ASP A 264 9.00 -18.22 1.51
C ASP A 264 8.98 -19.42 2.49
N PRO A 265 10.03 -20.26 2.52
CA PRO A 265 10.05 -21.48 3.32
C PRO A 265 10.15 -21.22 4.83
N THR A 266 10.35 -19.97 5.25
CA THR A 266 10.41 -19.59 6.66
C THR A 266 9.03 -19.32 7.28
N LEU A 267 7.98 -19.33 6.46
CA LEU A 267 6.62 -19.03 6.89
C LEU A 267 5.80 -20.31 7.12
N ASP A 268 5.10 -20.38 8.24
CA ASP A 268 4.13 -21.45 8.54
C ASP A 268 2.82 -21.18 7.79
N LEU A 269 2.68 -21.79 6.62
CA LEU A 269 1.51 -21.65 5.76
C LEU A 269 0.34 -22.50 6.27
N ARG A 270 -0.84 -21.89 6.31
CA ARG A 270 -2.09 -22.51 6.77
C ARG A 270 -3.18 -22.29 5.73
N PRO A 271 -4.08 -23.27 5.51
CA PRO A 271 -5.24 -23.08 4.68
C PRO A 271 -6.10 -21.92 5.19
N VAL A 272 -6.53 -21.05 4.28
CA VAL A 272 -7.52 -20.03 4.61
C VAL A 272 -8.87 -20.72 4.71
N GLN A 273 -9.49 -20.71 5.88
CA GLN A 273 -10.88 -21.14 5.99
C GLN A 273 -11.74 -20.14 5.22
N THR A 274 -12.37 -20.59 4.12
CA THR A 274 -13.48 -19.84 3.55
C THR A 274 -14.54 -19.68 4.63
N PRO A 275 -15.01 -18.47 4.95
CA PRO A 275 -16.10 -18.30 5.89
C PRO A 275 -17.27 -19.15 5.41
N VAL A 276 -17.74 -20.07 6.25
CA VAL A 276 -19.00 -20.77 6.01
C VAL A 276 -20.06 -19.68 5.95
N PRO A 277 -20.83 -19.55 4.85
CA PRO A 277 -21.89 -18.56 4.78
C PRO A 277 -22.82 -18.78 5.97
N THR A 278 -22.99 -17.74 6.80
CA THR A 278 -23.96 -17.77 7.88
C THR A 278 -25.32 -18.09 7.25
N PRO A 279 -25.99 -19.20 7.63
CA PRO A 279 -27.31 -19.50 7.11
C PRO A 279 -28.22 -18.30 7.38
N ALA A 280 -28.99 -17.90 6.37
CA ALA A 280 -29.99 -16.85 6.53
C ALA A 280 -30.88 -17.20 7.75
N PRO A 281 -31.25 -16.22 8.59
CA PRO A 281 -32.16 -16.48 9.69
C PRO A 281 -33.40 -17.17 9.13
N GLU A 282 -33.72 -18.35 9.67
CA GLU A 282 -34.95 -19.06 9.32
C GLU A 282 -36.11 -18.10 9.53
N ALA A 283 -36.87 -17.86 8.46
CA ALA A 283 -38.08 -17.07 8.55
C ALA A 283 -39.00 -17.77 9.56
N ASP A 284 -39.42 -17.04 10.60
CA ASP A 284 -40.38 -17.55 11.57
C ASP A 284 -41.63 -18.06 10.83
N PRO A 285 -42.13 -19.27 11.16
CA PRO A 285 -43.32 -19.80 10.55
C PRO A 285 -44.53 -18.91 10.90
N VAL A 286 -45.27 -18.51 9.85
CA VAL A 286 -46.52 -17.74 9.90
C VAL A 286 -47.63 -18.52 10.60
#